data_AF-A0A369LP26-F1
#
_entry.id   AF-A0A369LP26-F1
#
_cell.length_a   1.000
_cell.length_b   1.000
_cell.length_c   1.000
_cell.angle_alpha   90.00
_cell.angle_beta   90.00
_cell.angle_gamma   90.00
#
_symmetry.space_group_name_H-M   'P 1'
#
loop_
_entity.id
_entity.type
_entity.pdbx_description
1 polymer ?
#
loop_
_entity_poly.entity_id
_entity_poly.type
_entity_poly.pdbx_seq_one_letter_code
_entity_poly.pdbx_strand_id
1 'polypeptide(L)'
;MSETLEKQGPQGAAAPEEDVPAARTQDDPTGRVCRWEEDGCTVLRTNARTGPGCHDNCGVLMYVRDGVLEKIEGDPENPYNQGRLCPRCLAFKEM
;
A
#
# COMPACT_ATOMS: atom_id res chain seq x y z
N MET A 1 2.02 -8.51 43.76
CA MET A 1 2.50 -7.12 43.70
C MET A 1 3.86 -7.17 43.00
N SER A 2 3.91 -7.53 41.72
CA SER A 2 3.69 -6.64 40.58
C SER A 2 4.80 -5.59 40.48
N GLU A 3 6.03 -6.03 40.27
CA GLU A 3 7.09 -5.17 39.75
C GLU A 3 7.14 -5.41 38.24
N THR A 4 6.55 -4.45 37.56
CA THR A 4 6.28 -4.43 36.12
C THR A 4 7.61 -4.45 35.37
N LEU A 5 7.82 -5.44 34.50
CA LEU A 5 8.91 -5.45 33.53
C LEU A 5 8.90 -4.14 32.73
N GLU A 6 9.88 -3.27 32.99
CA GLU A 6 10.23 -2.16 32.13
C GLU A 6 10.64 -2.72 30.77
N LYS A 7 9.77 -2.52 29.78
CA LYS A 7 10.00 -2.95 28.40
C LYS A 7 11.25 -2.25 27.89
N GLN A 8 12.29 -3.04 27.62
CA GLN A 8 13.49 -2.60 26.91
C GLN A 8 13.06 -2.00 25.57
N GLY A 9 13.32 -0.70 25.38
CA GLY A 9 13.11 -0.01 24.12
C GLY A 9 13.97 -0.61 23.01
N PRO A 10 13.56 -0.54 21.74
CA PRO A 10 14.33 -1.12 20.66
C PRO A 10 15.66 -0.38 20.51
N GLN A 11 16.77 -1.08 20.74
CA GLN A 11 18.09 -0.64 20.32
C GLN A 11 18.12 -0.55 18.78
N GLY A 12 18.21 0.67 18.27
CA GLY A 12 18.60 0.98 16.90
C GLY A 12 19.20 2.38 16.90
N ALA A 13 20.49 2.48 16.58
CA ALA A 13 21.24 3.74 16.63
C ALA A 13 20.57 4.81 15.76
N ALA A 14 20.31 5.98 16.36
CA ALA A 14 19.81 7.15 15.66
C ALA A 14 20.88 7.67 14.69
N ALA A 15 20.55 7.72 13.40
CA ALA A 15 21.24 8.57 12.44
C ALA A 15 20.99 10.04 12.81
N PRO A 16 21.94 10.96 12.53
CA PRO A 16 21.84 12.35 12.95
C PRO A 16 20.59 13.03 12.38
N GLU A 17 19.95 13.86 13.21
CA GLU A 17 18.78 14.69 12.89
C GLU A 17 19.13 15.73 11.82
N GLU A 18 19.09 15.31 10.56
CA GLU A 18 18.70 16.22 9.48
C GLU A 18 17.16 16.32 9.49
N ASP A 19 16.61 17.40 8.92
CA ASP A 19 15.17 17.62 8.73
C ASP A 19 14.63 16.54 7.76
N VAL A 20 14.49 15.31 8.27
CA VAL A 20 13.97 14.18 7.52
C VAL A 20 12.48 14.46 7.39
N PRO A 21 11.97 14.76 6.18
CA PRO A 21 10.54 14.98 6.01
C PRO A 21 9.81 13.75 6.53
N ALA A 22 8.77 13.98 7.34
CA ALA A 22 7.99 12.91 7.94
C ALA A 22 7.67 11.85 6.87
N ALA A 23 8.06 10.60 7.13
CA ALA A 23 7.88 9.52 6.17
C ALA A 23 6.42 9.46 5.74
N ARG A 24 6.12 9.66 4.45
CA ARG A 24 4.74 9.58 3.94
C ARG A 24 4.26 8.15 4.13
N THR A 25 3.32 7.94 5.03
CA THR A 25 2.69 6.63 5.25
C THR A 25 1.52 6.43 4.29
N GLN A 26 1.06 5.18 4.16
CA GLN A 26 -0.16 4.89 3.40
C GLN A 26 -1.41 5.45 4.09
N ASP A 27 -1.33 5.71 5.40
CA ASP A 27 -2.43 6.22 6.23
C ASP A 27 -2.71 7.72 6.02
N ASP A 28 -1.80 8.47 5.39
CA ASP A 28 -2.03 9.87 5.01
C ASP A 28 -2.82 9.96 3.69
N PRO A 29 -4.09 10.40 3.73
CA PRO A 29 -4.92 10.54 2.53
C PRO A 29 -4.66 11.84 1.77
N THR A 30 -3.85 12.76 2.31
CA THR A 30 -3.66 14.10 1.77
C THR A 30 -3.11 14.05 0.34
N GLY A 31 -3.87 14.64 -0.59
CA GLY A 31 -3.51 14.72 -2.00
C GLY A 31 -3.68 13.40 -2.77
N ARG A 32 -4.28 12.36 -2.18
CA ARG A 32 -4.52 11.08 -2.87
C ARG A 32 -5.95 11.00 -3.40
N VAL A 33 -6.09 10.85 -4.71
CA VAL A 33 -7.37 10.56 -5.35
C VAL A 33 -7.58 9.04 -5.35
N CYS A 34 -8.72 8.57 -4.85
CA CYS A 34 -9.02 7.14 -4.76
C CYS A 34 -9.73 6.58 -6.02
N ARG A 35 -10.31 7.46 -6.84
CA ARG A 35 -11.04 7.09 -8.05
C ARG A 35 -10.97 8.19 -9.12
N TRP A 36 -10.69 7.80 -10.36
CA TRP A 36 -10.72 8.70 -11.52
C TRP A 36 -11.07 7.90 -12.79
N GLU A 37 -11.14 8.59 -13.93
CA GLU A 37 -11.37 7.98 -15.24
C GLU A 37 -10.11 8.15 -16.11
N GLU A 38 -9.65 7.07 -16.73
CA GLU A 38 -8.43 7.03 -17.57
C GLU A 38 -8.63 6.03 -18.70
N ASP A 39 -8.38 6.42 -19.95
CA ASP A 39 -8.53 5.58 -21.15
C ASP A 39 -9.90 4.86 -21.26
N GLY A 40 -10.96 5.48 -20.71
CA GLY A 40 -12.31 4.93 -20.66
C GLY A 40 -12.52 3.82 -19.62
N CYS A 41 -11.56 3.63 -18.71
CA CYS A 41 -11.69 2.80 -17.52
C CYS A 41 -11.92 3.69 -16.29
N THR A 42 -12.75 3.23 -15.37
CA THR A 42 -12.74 3.72 -14.00
C THR A 42 -11.53 3.12 -13.29
N VAL A 43 -10.58 3.97 -12.90
CA VAL A 43 -9.42 3.56 -12.12
C VAL A 43 -9.71 3.70 -10.64
N LEU A 44 -9.44 2.64 -9.89
CA LEU A 44 -9.60 2.59 -8.44
C LEU A 44 -8.24 2.38 -7.79
N ARG A 45 -7.83 3.32 -6.95
CA ARG A 45 -6.67 3.19 -6.08
C ARG A 45 -7.09 2.54 -4.78
N THR A 46 -6.56 1.36 -4.50
CA THR A 46 -6.89 0.57 -3.32
C THR A 46 -5.70 -0.26 -2.85
N ASN A 47 -5.91 -1.13 -1.87
CA ASN A 47 -4.93 -2.10 -1.40
C ASN A 47 -5.35 -3.53 -1.76
N ALA A 48 -4.37 -4.37 -2.03
CA ALA A 48 -4.55 -5.80 -2.24
C ALA A 48 -4.24 -6.56 -0.95
N ARG A 49 -5.29 -7.02 -0.28
CA ARG A 49 -5.23 -7.92 0.87
C ARG A 49 -6.03 -9.18 0.54
N THR A 50 -5.45 -10.34 0.75
CA THR A 50 -6.13 -11.63 0.54
C THR A 50 -5.88 -12.51 1.74
N GLY A 51 -6.86 -12.71 2.63
CA GLY A 51 -6.81 -13.73 3.68
C GLY A 51 -7.41 -15.03 3.13
N PRO A 52 -6.78 -16.23 3.27
CA PRO A 52 -5.59 -16.64 4.03
C PRO A 52 -4.31 -16.71 3.17
N GLY A 53 -3.77 -15.56 2.76
CA GLY A 53 -2.60 -15.51 1.88
C GLY A 53 -1.59 -14.43 2.27
N CYS A 54 -1.89 -13.17 1.94
CA CYS A 54 -0.93 -12.08 2.07
C CYS A 54 -1.56 -10.89 2.80
N HIS A 55 -0.78 -10.38 3.75
CA HIS A 55 -1.14 -9.29 4.65
C HIS A 55 -0.37 -8.00 4.36
N ASP A 56 0.51 -8.01 3.35
CA ASP A 56 1.40 -6.91 2.98
C ASP A 56 0.66 -5.67 2.48
N ASN A 57 -0.61 -5.83 2.08
CA ASN A 57 -1.51 -4.72 1.76
C ASN A 57 -0.99 -3.81 0.63
N CYS A 58 -0.37 -4.40 -0.39
CA CYS A 58 0.22 -3.69 -1.52
C CYS A 58 -0.77 -2.69 -2.14
N GLY A 59 -0.33 -1.45 -2.37
CA GLY A 59 -1.10 -0.45 -3.10
C GLY A 59 -1.23 -0.84 -4.57
N VAL A 60 -2.46 -0.85 -5.07
CA VAL A 60 -2.81 -1.27 -6.43
C VAL A 60 -3.73 -0.26 -7.10
N LEU A 61 -3.61 -0.15 -8.42
CA LEU A 61 -4.50 0.54 -9.31
C LEU A 61 -5.28 -0.50 -10.11
N MET A 62 -6.60 -0.50 -9.96
CA MET A 62 -7.50 -1.41 -10.66
C MET A 62 -8.21 -0.65 -11.77
N TYR A 63 -8.04 -1.10 -13.01
CA TYR A 63 -8.69 -0.52 -14.18
C TYR A 63 -9.95 -1.32 -14.50
N VAL A 64 -11.11 -0.71 -14.31
CA VAL A 64 -12.42 -1.37 -14.49
C VAL A 64 -13.15 -0.74 -15.67
N ARG A 65 -13.59 -1.56 -16.62
CA ARG A 65 -14.41 -1.15 -17.76
C ARG A 65 -15.68 -1.98 -17.78
N ASP A 66 -16.83 -1.32 -17.88
CA ASP A 66 -18.14 -1.98 -17.91
C ASP A 66 -18.37 -2.98 -16.76
N GLY A 67 -17.79 -2.68 -15.58
CA GLY A 67 -17.87 -3.56 -14.40
C GLY A 67 -16.91 -4.75 -14.39
N VAL A 68 -16.06 -4.89 -15.41
CA VAL A 68 -15.06 -5.96 -15.53
C VAL A 68 -13.66 -5.41 -15.24
N LEU A 69 -12.87 -6.14 -14.43
CA LEU A 69 -11.47 -5.80 -14.18
C LEU A 69 -10.64 -6.10 -15.44
N GLU A 70 -10.17 -5.04 -16.09
CA GLU A 70 -9.39 -5.17 -17.32
C GLU A 70 -7.91 -5.44 -17.01
N LYS A 71 -7.36 -4.69 -16.03
CA LYS A 71 -5.95 -4.67 -15.67
C LYS A 71 -5.74 -4.28 -14.21
N ILE A 72 -4.63 -4.74 -13.63
CA ILE A 72 -4.15 -4.34 -12.31
C ILE A 72 -2.67 -3.93 -12.39
N GLU A 73 -2.34 -2.79 -11.79
CA GLU A 73 -0.98 -2.28 -11.66
C GLU A 73 -0.69 -1.90 -10.21
N GLY A 74 0.59 -1.75 -9.85
CA GLY A 74 0.95 -1.26 -8.53
C GLY A 74 0.85 0.25 -8.49
N ASP A 75 0.42 0.81 -7.35
CA ASP A 75 0.39 2.25 -7.16
C ASP A 75 1.82 2.81 -6.96
N PRO A 76 2.35 3.62 -7.90
CA PRO A 76 3.69 4.20 -7.79
C PRO A 76 3.82 5.14 -6.57
N GLU A 77 2.71 5.74 -6.13
CA GLU A 77 2.68 6.68 -5.01
C GLU A 77 2.52 5.97 -3.65
N ASN A 78 2.32 4.64 -3.64
CA ASN A 78 2.20 3.92 -2.39
C ASN A 78 3.59 3.70 -1.76
N PRO A 79 3.83 4.20 -0.53
CA PRO A 79 5.17 4.21 0.06
C PRO A 79 5.73 2.81 0.32
N TYR A 80 4.86 1.80 0.50
CA TYR A 80 5.27 0.44 0.80
C TYR A 80 5.86 -0.30 -0.41
N ASN A 81 5.12 -0.37 -1.52
CA ASN A 81 5.53 -1.16 -2.69
C ASN A 81 6.03 -0.32 -3.87
N GLN A 82 5.78 0.99 -3.90
CA GLN A 82 6.29 1.91 -4.92
C GLN A 82 6.01 1.41 -6.35
N GLY A 83 4.79 0.91 -6.58
CA GLY A 83 4.38 0.34 -7.86
C GLY A 83 4.77 -1.11 -8.12
N ARG A 84 5.59 -1.75 -7.28
CA ARG A 84 5.98 -3.15 -7.46
C ARG A 84 4.86 -4.08 -7.01
N LEU A 85 4.66 -5.16 -7.76
CA LEU A 85 3.67 -6.20 -7.45
C LEU A 85 4.25 -7.59 -7.56
N CYS A 86 3.79 -8.48 -6.67
CA CYS A 86 4.07 -9.91 -6.75
C CYS A 86 3.17 -10.58 -7.80
N PRO A 87 3.52 -11.79 -8.27
CA PRO A 87 2.71 -12.53 -9.24
C PRO A 87 1.26 -12.76 -8.80
N ARG A 88 0.99 -12.86 -7.50
CA ARG A 88 -0.39 -12.99 -6.98
C ARG A 88 -1.25 -11.77 -7.30
N CYS A 89 -0.68 -10.57 -7.18
CA CYS A 89 -1.39 -9.34 -7.53
C CYS A 89 -1.53 -9.21 -9.05
N LEU A 90 -0.52 -9.62 -9.83
CA LEU A 90 -0.61 -9.57 -11.30
C LEU A 90 -1.61 -10.58 -11.87
N ALA A 91 -1.80 -11.72 -11.21
CA ALA A 91 -2.74 -12.76 -11.60
C ALA A 91 -4.18 -12.53 -11.06
N PHE A 92 -4.50 -11.34 -10.52
CA PHE A 92 -5.80 -11.10 -9.87
C PHE A 92 -7.01 -11.29 -10.77
N LYS A 93 -6.82 -11.10 -12.08
CA LYS A 93 -7.87 -11.33 -13.08
C LYS A 93 -8.22 -12.80 -13.27
N GLU A 94 -7.29 -13.70 -12.96
CA GLU A 94 -7.39 -15.14 -13.20
C GLU A 94 -7.79 -15.93 -11.93
N MET A 95 -8.01 -15.24 -10.80
CA MET A 95 -8.41 -15.83 -9.51
C MET A 95 -9.93 -15.98 -9.35
#